data_AF-A0A355BA19-F1
#
_entry.id   AF-A0A355BA19-F1
#
_cell.length_a   1.000
_cell.length_b   1.000
_cell.length_c   1.000
_cell.angle_alpha   90.00
_cell.angle_beta   90.00
_cell.angle_gamma   90.00
#
_symmetry.space_group_name_H-M   'P 1'
#
loop_
_entity.id
_entity.type
_entity.pdbx_description
1 polymer ?
#
loop_
_entity_poly.entity_id
_entity_poly.type
_entity_poly.pdbx_seq_one_letter_code
_entity_poly.pdbx_strand_id
1 'polypeptide(L)'
;MFIFFLIGFMGMTPTFSIGTNDALFFTCLTIFFSEVYHLVFKKQFNFSLAVSVLIIALFTRSLILVYLPTIIFALFIIYKNRAFYKKNIILPSITFIVLIVLNTPSILHSHKLSYDSKPSPEGITSTWAQRQYLSQLYQNKNQLPKGEWVSWEEVDVYLKDNGKDSLPEGIAETVFFDINLTINEFFKDLLESFLKGFRETSFILPIVLVYILKQIKEKKILDTNVLFICSLFVPILIIAFIIINSIETRWLTSSFVILSLFYFDSNILKNSKWLQTIVIGVFSLFCYFFLYRIIAWN
;
A
#
# COMPACT_ATOMS: atom_id res chain seq x y z
N MET A 1 -6.82 8.84 -21.14
CA MET A 1 -5.43 8.37 -20.90
C MET A 1 -5.27 7.74 -19.53
N PHE A 2 -5.51 8.47 -18.43
CA PHE A 2 -5.47 7.89 -17.07
C PHE A 2 -6.37 6.65 -16.90
N ILE A 3 -7.59 6.66 -17.45
CA ILE A 3 -8.51 5.50 -17.39
C ILE A 3 -7.89 4.26 -18.04
N PHE A 4 -7.24 4.40 -19.20
CA PHE A 4 -6.55 3.28 -19.86
C PHE A 4 -5.37 2.78 -19.02
N PHE A 5 -4.61 3.69 -18.42
CA PHE A 5 -3.56 3.34 -17.46
C PHE A 5 -4.14 2.55 -16.29
N LEU A 6 -5.24 3.00 -15.70
CA LEU A 6 -5.89 2.37 -14.55
C LEU A 6 -6.38 0.96 -14.89
N ILE A 7 -7.01 0.78 -16.05
CA ILE A 7 -7.48 -0.53 -16.52
C ILE A 7 -6.30 -1.49 -16.68
N GLY A 8 -5.21 -1.07 -17.31
CA GLY A 8 -4.04 -1.94 -17.46
C GLY A 8 -3.33 -2.19 -16.12
N PHE A 9 -3.24 -1.21 -15.24
CA PHE A 9 -2.70 -1.38 -13.88
C PHE A 9 -3.50 -2.42 -13.08
N MET A 10 -4.83 -2.32 -13.09
CA MET A 10 -5.73 -3.28 -12.44
C MET A 10 -5.62 -4.67 -13.08
N GLY A 11 -5.53 -4.75 -14.41
CA GLY A 11 -5.35 -6.02 -15.13
C GLY A 11 -4.02 -6.71 -14.80
N MET A 12 -2.94 -5.96 -14.60
CA MET A 12 -1.62 -6.51 -14.25
C MET A 12 -1.50 -6.94 -12.78
N THR A 13 -2.47 -6.58 -11.92
CA THR A 13 -2.44 -6.85 -10.48
C THR A 13 -3.48 -7.94 -10.13
N PRO A 14 -3.08 -9.22 -9.96
CA PRO A 14 -4.01 -10.35 -9.83
C PRO A 14 -5.00 -10.21 -8.66
N THR A 15 -4.63 -9.45 -7.63
CA THR A 15 -5.47 -9.16 -6.46
C THR A 15 -6.87 -8.66 -6.83
N PHE A 16 -7.00 -7.87 -7.90
CA PHE A 16 -8.29 -7.33 -8.34
C PHE A 16 -9.17 -8.36 -9.07
N SER A 17 -8.59 -9.45 -9.57
CA SER A 17 -9.33 -10.52 -10.25
C SER A 17 -9.80 -11.63 -9.30
N ILE A 18 -9.15 -11.78 -8.14
CA ILE A 18 -9.41 -12.88 -7.20
C ILE A 18 -10.51 -12.52 -6.17
N GLY A 19 -10.95 -11.26 -6.10
CA GLY A 19 -12.05 -10.84 -5.22
C GLY A 19 -11.69 -10.89 -3.72
N THR A 20 -10.45 -10.56 -3.37
CA THR A 20 -9.96 -10.60 -1.98
C THR A 20 -10.31 -9.33 -1.20
N ASN A 21 -10.28 -9.41 0.14
CA ASN A 21 -10.40 -8.23 1.02
C ASN A 21 -9.35 -7.14 0.71
N ASP A 22 -8.19 -7.52 0.16
CA ASP A 22 -7.18 -6.57 -0.30
C ASP A 22 -7.71 -5.67 -1.42
N ALA A 23 -8.44 -6.24 -2.39
CA ALA A 23 -8.99 -5.48 -3.51
C ALA A 23 -9.98 -4.41 -3.05
N LEU A 24 -10.91 -4.77 -2.15
CA LEU A 24 -11.85 -3.81 -1.56
C LEU A 24 -11.12 -2.73 -0.78
N PHE A 25 -10.17 -3.13 0.08
CA PHE A 25 -9.38 -2.22 0.91
C PHE A 25 -8.63 -1.16 0.08
N PHE A 26 -7.85 -1.59 -0.92
CA PHE A 26 -7.08 -0.65 -1.74
C PHE A 26 -7.97 0.18 -2.67
N THR A 27 -9.11 -0.36 -3.13
CA THR A 27 -10.08 0.42 -3.90
C THR A 27 -10.66 1.55 -3.04
N CYS A 28 -11.07 1.25 -1.81
CA CYS A 28 -11.59 2.24 -0.88
C CYS A 28 -10.57 3.33 -0.54
N LEU A 29 -9.31 2.97 -0.26
CA LEU A 29 -8.24 3.94 -0.05
C LEU A 29 -7.94 4.78 -1.29
N THR A 30 -7.98 4.17 -2.48
CA THR A 30 -7.80 4.89 -3.74
C THR A 30 -8.90 5.93 -3.94
N ILE A 31 -10.17 5.57 -3.70
CA ILE A 31 -11.29 6.52 -3.79
C ILE A 31 -11.13 7.63 -2.75
N PHE A 32 -10.78 7.31 -1.50
CA PHE A 32 -10.55 8.30 -0.46
C PHE A 32 -9.46 9.31 -0.86
N PHE A 33 -8.29 8.83 -1.27
CA PHE A 33 -7.19 9.70 -1.68
C PHE A 33 -7.49 10.45 -2.98
N SER A 34 -8.31 9.90 -3.88
CA SER A 34 -8.80 10.59 -5.08
C SER A 34 -9.71 11.77 -4.72
N GLU A 35 -10.60 11.63 -3.74
CA GLU A 35 -11.41 12.74 -3.24
C GLU A 35 -10.54 13.82 -2.60
N VAL A 36 -9.51 13.44 -1.83
CA VAL A 36 -8.54 14.39 -1.26
C VAL A 36 -7.75 15.08 -2.38
N TYR A 37 -7.34 14.34 -3.40
CA TYR A 37 -6.68 14.88 -4.59
C TYR A 37 -7.56 15.93 -5.28
N HIS A 38 -8.83 15.61 -5.56
CA HIS A 38 -9.77 16.57 -6.16
C HIS A 38 -9.99 17.80 -5.28
N LEU A 39 -10.02 17.64 -3.95
CA LEU A 39 -10.14 18.78 -3.04
C LEU A 39 -8.95 19.73 -3.17
N VAL A 40 -7.74 19.16 -3.19
CA VAL A 40 -6.48 19.91 -3.27
C VAL A 40 -6.34 20.63 -4.61
N PHE A 41 -6.50 19.89 -5.72
CA PHE A 41 -6.14 20.34 -7.07
C PHE A 41 -7.31 20.88 -7.90
N LYS A 42 -8.56 20.45 -7.63
CA LYS A 42 -9.76 20.83 -8.40
C LYS A 42 -10.79 21.62 -7.59
N LYS A 43 -10.60 21.75 -6.26
CA LYS A 43 -11.57 22.35 -5.33
C LYS A 43 -12.93 21.65 -5.34
N GLN A 44 -12.95 20.37 -5.69
CA GLN A 44 -14.14 19.51 -5.69
C GLN A 44 -13.96 18.43 -4.63
N PHE A 45 -15.00 18.12 -3.86
CA PHE A 45 -14.92 17.11 -2.81
C PHE A 45 -16.28 16.55 -2.46
N ASN A 46 -16.42 15.23 -2.59
CA ASN A 46 -17.58 14.49 -2.14
C ASN A 46 -17.31 13.90 -0.74
N PHE A 47 -17.72 14.66 0.29
CA PHE A 47 -17.56 14.27 1.69
C PHE A 47 -18.20 12.91 1.99
N SER A 48 -19.44 12.70 1.56
CA SER A 48 -20.18 11.47 1.88
C SER A 48 -19.47 10.24 1.30
N LEU A 49 -18.99 10.34 0.06
CA LEU A 49 -18.20 9.27 -0.57
C LEU A 49 -16.88 9.05 0.18
N ALA A 50 -16.08 10.10 0.36
CA ALA A 50 -14.74 10.03 0.96
C ALA A 50 -14.76 9.38 2.35
N VAL A 51 -15.68 9.82 3.23
CA VAL A 51 -15.76 9.28 4.59
C VAL A 51 -16.33 7.87 4.59
N SER A 52 -17.33 7.56 3.75
CA SER A 52 -17.90 6.20 3.70
C SER A 52 -16.87 5.17 3.26
N VAL A 53 -16.09 5.46 2.21
CA VAL A 53 -15.03 4.54 1.77
C VAL A 53 -13.88 4.44 2.77
N LEU A 54 -13.55 5.52 3.49
CA LEU A 54 -12.56 5.46 4.57
C LEU A 54 -13.03 4.56 5.72
N ILE A 55 -14.31 4.66 6.10
CA ILE A 55 -14.91 3.76 7.10
C ILE A 55 -14.84 2.31 6.60
N ILE A 56 -15.23 2.03 5.35
CA ILE A 56 -15.12 0.67 4.79
C ILE A 56 -13.68 0.17 4.86
N ALA A 57 -12.69 0.98 4.46
CA ALA A 57 -11.28 0.60 4.54
C ALA A 57 -10.84 0.25 5.98
N LEU A 58 -11.27 1.03 6.99
CA LEU A 58 -10.96 0.81 8.40
C LEU A 58 -11.45 -0.54 8.92
N PHE A 59 -12.65 -0.95 8.51
CA PHE A 59 -13.25 -2.21 8.90
C PHE A 59 -12.84 -3.40 8.01
N THR A 60 -12.07 -3.18 6.93
CA THR A 60 -11.68 -4.25 6.00
C THR A 60 -10.35 -4.91 6.34
N ARG A 61 -9.30 -4.13 6.66
CA ARG A 61 -7.94 -4.66 6.90
C ARG A 61 -7.18 -3.85 7.96
N SER A 62 -6.45 -4.55 8.83
CA SER A 62 -5.52 -3.95 9.80
C SER A 62 -4.36 -3.18 9.14
N LEU A 63 -4.07 -3.46 7.86
CA LEU A 63 -3.08 -2.74 7.06
C LEU A 63 -3.38 -1.24 6.94
N ILE A 64 -4.58 -0.77 7.31
CA ILE A 64 -4.87 0.66 7.44
C ILE A 64 -3.90 1.39 8.37
N LEU A 65 -3.32 0.71 9.35
CA LEU A 65 -2.32 1.28 10.26
C LEU A 65 -1.07 1.78 9.53
N VAL A 66 -0.66 1.10 8.45
CA VAL A 66 0.45 1.55 7.59
C VAL A 66 0.12 2.87 6.91
N TYR A 67 -1.13 3.04 6.51
CA TYR A 67 -1.62 4.25 5.83
C TYR A 67 -2.00 5.38 6.79
N LEU A 68 -2.00 5.12 8.11
CA LEU A 68 -2.51 6.05 9.10
C LEU A 68 -1.84 7.44 9.05
N PRO A 69 -0.51 7.57 8.91
CA PRO A 69 0.12 8.90 8.78
C PRO A 69 -0.37 9.69 7.57
N THR A 70 -0.51 9.01 6.41
CA THR A 70 -1.04 9.61 5.18
C THR A 70 -2.51 9.98 5.32
N ILE A 71 -3.31 9.13 5.97
CA ILE A 71 -4.74 9.38 6.25
C ILE A 71 -4.89 10.59 7.19
N ILE A 72 -4.10 10.67 8.27
CA ILE A 72 -4.11 11.81 9.20
C ILE A 72 -3.77 13.10 8.44
N PHE A 73 -2.75 13.07 7.59
CA PHE A 73 -2.39 14.22 6.77
C PHE A 73 -3.51 14.62 5.79
N ALA A 74 -4.16 13.65 5.16
CA ALA A 74 -5.31 13.88 4.29
C ALA A 74 -6.50 14.49 5.06
N LEU A 75 -6.81 13.99 6.26
CA LEU A 75 -7.85 14.56 7.13
C LEU A 75 -7.51 15.99 7.57
N PHE A 76 -6.24 16.28 7.87
CA PHE A 76 -5.78 17.64 8.12
C PHE A 76 -6.02 18.57 6.93
N ILE A 77 -5.77 18.11 5.69
CA ILE A 77 -6.09 18.88 4.47
C ILE A 77 -7.59 19.15 4.36
N ILE A 78 -8.44 18.13 4.57
CA ILE A 78 -9.90 18.26 4.54
C ILE A 78 -10.36 19.29 5.56
N TYR A 79 -9.82 19.23 6.79
CA TYR A 79 -10.09 20.18 7.85
C TYR A 79 -9.68 21.61 7.47
N LYS A 80 -8.45 21.80 7.00
CA LYS A 80 -7.91 23.11 6.59
C LYS A 80 -8.74 23.76 5.48
N ASN A 81 -9.28 22.97 4.55
CA ASN A 81 -10.16 23.45 3.47
C ASN A 81 -11.63 23.58 3.89
N ARG A 82 -11.97 23.41 5.18
CA ARG A 82 -13.35 23.44 5.73
C ARG A 82 -14.32 22.49 5.02
N ALA A 83 -13.80 21.42 4.44
CA ALA A 83 -14.57 20.51 3.60
C ALA A 83 -15.53 19.59 4.41
N PHE A 84 -15.43 19.59 5.74
CA PHE A 84 -16.37 18.95 6.67
C PHE A 84 -17.69 19.73 6.84
N TYR A 85 -17.73 21.03 6.54
CA TYR A 85 -18.84 21.88 6.98
C TYR A 85 -20.09 21.71 6.11
N LYS A 86 -21.26 21.49 6.74
CA LYS A 86 -22.59 21.37 6.10
C LYS A 86 -22.68 20.28 5.03
N LYS A 87 -22.12 19.10 5.30
CA LYS A 87 -22.16 17.96 4.37
C LYS A 87 -23.13 16.87 4.85
N ASN A 88 -23.65 16.11 3.89
CA ASN A 88 -24.56 15.01 4.17
C ASN A 88 -23.82 13.87 4.90
N ILE A 89 -24.10 13.69 6.19
CA ILE A 89 -23.48 12.67 7.03
C ILE A 89 -24.25 11.34 7.04
N ILE A 90 -25.44 11.31 6.44
CA ILE A 90 -26.35 10.15 6.51
C ILE A 90 -25.66 8.88 5.99
N LEU A 91 -25.05 8.95 4.80
CA LEU A 91 -24.39 7.78 4.21
C LEU A 91 -23.19 7.29 5.05
N PRO A 92 -22.21 8.13 5.43
CA PRO A 92 -21.16 7.73 6.37
C PRO A 92 -21.68 7.11 7.67
N SER A 93 -22.73 7.69 8.27
CA SER A 93 -23.32 7.18 9.50
C SER A 93 -23.96 5.81 9.30
N ILE A 94 -24.72 5.60 8.23
CA ILE A 94 -25.31 4.29 7.89
C ILE A 94 -24.19 3.27 7.66
N THR A 95 -23.16 3.61 6.89
CA THR A 95 -22.01 2.74 6.65
C THR A 95 -21.32 2.34 7.95
N PHE A 96 -21.09 3.30 8.85
CA PHE A 96 -20.50 3.03 10.16
C PHE A 96 -21.39 2.10 11.01
N ILE A 97 -22.70 2.38 11.08
CA ILE A 97 -23.65 1.58 11.87
C ILE A 97 -23.71 0.13 11.33
N VAL A 98 -23.77 -0.05 10.01
CA VAL A 98 -23.79 -1.40 9.43
C VAL A 98 -22.50 -2.15 9.78
N LEU A 99 -21.34 -1.54 9.59
CA LEU A 99 -20.05 -2.21 9.83
C LEU A 99 -19.76 -2.47 11.31
N ILE A 100 -20.18 -1.58 12.22
CA ILE A 100 -20.05 -1.81 13.66
C ILE A 100 -21.00 -2.92 14.13
N VAL A 101 -22.22 -2.98 13.61
CA VAL A 101 -23.16 -4.08 13.91
C VAL A 101 -22.58 -5.41 13.47
N LEU A 102 -22.03 -5.50 12.25
CA LEU A 102 -21.36 -6.71 11.76
C LEU A 102 -20.13 -7.09 12.61
N ASN A 103 -19.42 -6.12 13.18
CA ASN A 103 -18.27 -6.36 14.04
C ASN A 103 -18.62 -6.56 15.53
N THR A 104 -19.89 -6.42 15.92
CA THR A 104 -20.31 -6.52 17.32
C THR A 104 -19.88 -7.83 18.00
N PRO A 105 -20.02 -9.02 17.37
CA PRO A 105 -19.59 -10.27 18.00
C PRO A 105 -18.08 -10.25 18.31
N SER A 106 -17.26 -9.79 17.36
CA SER A 106 -15.81 -9.72 17.54
C SER A 106 -15.41 -8.72 18.63
N ILE A 107 -16.07 -7.56 18.69
CA ILE A 107 -15.80 -6.54 19.71
C ILE A 107 -16.18 -7.04 21.11
N LEU A 108 -17.30 -7.76 21.25
CA LEU A 108 -17.75 -8.31 22.53
C LEU A 108 -16.84 -9.43 23.05
N HIS A 109 -16.37 -10.31 22.16
CA HIS A 109 -15.56 -11.47 22.56
C HIS A 109 -14.05 -11.22 22.62
N SER A 110 -13.52 -10.34 21.76
CA SER A 110 -12.07 -10.15 21.58
C SER A 110 -11.59 -8.72 21.79
N HIS A 111 -12.50 -7.77 22.05
CA HIS A 111 -12.22 -6.33 22.18
C HIS A 111 -11.48 -5.72 20.98
N LYS A 112 -11.63 -6.33 19.81
CA LYS A 112 -10.98 -5.94 18.55
C LYS A 112 -11.98 -5.98 17.41
N LEU A 113 -11.65 -5.29 16.32
CA LEU A 113 -12.34 -5.46 15.04
C LEU A 113 -11.96 -6.83 14.45
N SER A 114 -12.92 -7.45 13.77
CA SER A 114 -12.68 -8.69 13.06
C SER A 114 -11.93 -8.38 11.77
N TYR A 115 -10.68 -8.84 11.71
CA TYR A 115 -9.91 -8.85 10.48
C TYR A 115 -9.69 -10.29 10.06
N ASP A 116 -9.61 -10.50 8.75
CA ASP A 116 -9.19 -11.77 8.17
C ASP A 116 -7.76 -12.09 8.66
N SER A 117 -7.67 -12.94 9.69
CA SER A 117 -6.43 -13.55 10.12
C SER A 117 -6.20 -14.76 9.23
N LYS A 118 -5.03 -14.88 8.62
CA LYS A 118 -4.58 -16.16 8.05
C LYS A 118 -4.01 -16.97 9.22
N PRO A 119 -4.79 -17.83 9.91
CA PRO A 119 -4.24 -18.62 11.00
C PRO A 119 -3.14 -19.51 10.45
N SER A 120 -2.18 -19.85 11.32
CA SER A 120 -1.31 -20.97 11.05
C SER A 120 -2.17 -22.25 10.90
N PRO A 121 -1.75 -23.22 10.08
CA PRO A 121 -2.44 -24.50 9.95
C PRO A 121 -2.68 -25.18 11.31
N GLU A 122 -3.70 -26.04 11.41
CA GLU A 122 -3.97 -26.77 12.65
C GLU A 122 -2.73 -27.55 13.12
N GLY A 123 -2.38 -27.39 14.39
CA GLY A 123 -1.20 -28.03 14.99
C GLY A 123 0.10 -27.20 14.94
N ILE A 124 0.12 -26.08 14.22
CA ILE A 124 1.28 -25.17 14.16
C ILE A 124 1.22 -24.14 15.29
N THR A 125 2.35 -23.92 15.96
CA THR A 125 2.46 -22.97 17.07
C THR A 125 3.14 -21.66 16.70
N SER A 126 3.91 -21.64 15.60
CA SER A 126 4.60 -20.44 15.13
C SER A 126 3.69 -19.37 14.53
N THR A 127 4.15 -18.12 14.59
CA THR A 127 3.46 -16.95 14.05
C THR A 127 3.97 -16.55 12.66
N TRP A 128 3.19 -15.75 11.93
CA TRP A 128 3.64 -15.16 10.67
C TRP A 128 4.89 -14.29 10.83
N ALA A 129 5.05 -13.59 11.96
CA ALA A 129 6.23 -12.77 12.21
C ALA A 129 7.49 -13.66 12.31
N GLN A 130 7.40 -14.78 13.04
CA GLN A 130 8.49 -15.75 13.14
C GLN A 130 8.82 -16.37 11.78
N ARG A 131 7.79 -16.74 11.00
CA ARG A 131 7.97 -17.28 9.65
C ARG A 131 8.62 -16.28 8.70
N GLN A 132 8.21 -15.00 8.74
CA GLN A 132 8.83 -13.93 7.96
C GLN A 132 10.30 -13.76 8.33
N TYR A 133 10.58 -13.71 9.63
CA TYR A 133 11.92 -13.51 10.14
C TYR A 133 12.86 -14.65 9.78
N LEU A 134 12.45 -15.91 10.00
CA LEU A 134 13.27 -17.06 9.65
C LEU A 134 13.51 -17.16 8.14
N SER A 135 12.48 -16.90 7.33
CA SER A 135 12.63 -16.85 5.87
C SER A 135 13.69 -15.83 5.46
N GLN A 136 13.71 -14.65 6.09
CA GLN A 136 14.69 -13.63 5.80
C GLN A 136 16.11 -14.05 6.18
N LEU A 137 16.28 -14.69 7.34
CA LEU A 137 17.58 -15.24 7.75
C LEU A 137 18.10 -16.27 6.75
N TYR A 138 17.23 -17.15 6.26
CA TYR A 138 17.61 -18.19 5.30
C TYR A 138 17.92 -17.61 3.92
N GLN A 139 17.18 -16.60 3.47
CA GLN A 139 17.48 -15.86 2.24
C GLN A 139 18.85 -15.18 2.32
N ASN A 140 19.15 -14.51 3.45
CA ASN A 140 20.46 -13.87 3.66
C ASN A 140 21.62 -14.89 3.70
N LYS A 141 21.35 -16.15 4.08
CA LYS A 141 22.32 -17.26 4.03
C LYS A 141 22.36 -17.97 2.67
N ASN A 142 21.61 -17.52 1.67
CA ASN A 142 21.41 -18.18 0.37
C ASN A 142 20.87 -19.62 0.49
N GLN A 143 20.13 -19.92 1.56
CA GLN A 143 19.49 -21.23 1.81
C GLN A 143 18.06 -21.28 1.28
N LEU A 144 17.45 -20.11 1.04
CA LEU A 144 16.11 -19.96 0.50
C LEU A 144 16.15 -18.93 -0.64
N PRO A 145 15.52 -19.19 -1.80
CA PRO A 145 15.40 -18.19 -2.85
C PRO A 145 14.69 -16.92 -2.37
N LYS A 146 15.10 -15.78 -2.92
CA LYS A 146 14.45 -14.50 -2.63
C LYS A 146 12.99 -14.53 -3.08
N GLY A 147 12.07 -14.07 -2.23
CA GLY A 147 10.64 -14.12 -2.53
C GLY A 147 9.90 -15.31 -1.90
N GLU A 148 10.65 -16.31 -1.43
CA GLU A 148 10.10 -17.54 -0.89
C GLU A 148 10.02 -17.52 0.63
N TRP A 149 9.26 -18.49 1.14
CA TRP A 149 8.92 -18.63 2.55
C TRP A 149 9.29 -20.04 2.98
N VAL A 150 9.93 -20.17 4.15
CA VAL A 150 10.08 -21.48 4.81
C VAL A 150 8.71 -22.09 5.08
N SER A 151 8.63 -23.42 5.21
CA SER A 151 7.39 -24.08 5.61
C SER A 151 7.05 -23.76 7.07
N TRP A 152 5.80 -24.00 7.48
CA TRP A 152 5.41 -23.79 8.88
C TRP A 152 6.11 -24.79 9.81
N GLU A 153 6.27 -26.02 9.34
CA GLU A 153 6.92 -27.10 10.06
C GLU A 153 8.40 -26.79 10.28
N GLU A 154 9.07 -26.18 9.30
CA GLU A 154 10.45 -25.73 9.44
C GLU A 154 10.61 -24.66 10.52
N VAL A 155 9.65 -23.75 10.66
CA VAL A 155 9.67 -22.75 11.75
C VAL A 155 9.49 -23.42 13.10
N ASP A 156 8.53 -24.34 13.23
CA ASP A 156 8.27 -25.04 14.48
C ASP A 156 9.46 -25.92 14.91
N VAL A 157 10.14 -26.58 13.96
CA VAL A 157 11.38 -27.32 14.20
C VAL A 157 12.49 -26.36 14.66
N TYR A 158 12.67 -25.23 13.97
CA TYR A 158 13.67 -24.23 14.35
C TYR A 158 13.44 -23.72 15.78
N LEU A 159 12.20 -23.38 16.14
CA LEU A 159 11.85 -22.89 17.47
C LEU A 159 12.03 -23.97 18.55
N LYS A 160 11.76 -25.23 18.22
CA LYS A 160 12.00 -26.35 19.14
C LYS A 160 13.49 -26.54 19.43
N ASP A 161 14.33 -26.39 18.41
CA ASP A 161 15.77 -26.61 18.53
C ASP A 161 16.52 -25.41 19.14
N ASN A 162 16.03 -24.18 18.91
CA ASN A 162 16.71 -22.94 19.31
C ASN A 162 16.00 -22.18 20.45
N GLY A 163 14.81 -22.63 20.86
CA GLY A 163 13.97 -21.97 21.86
C GLY A 163 12.98 -20.96 21.25
N LYS A 164 11.89 -20.68 21.95
CA LYS A 164 10.81 -19.80 21.46
C LYS A 164 11.27 -18.36 21.23
N ASP A 165 12.14 -17.86 22.09
CA ASP A 165 12.68 -16.50 22.02
C ASP A 165 13.75 -16.31 20.93
N SER A 166 14.03 -17.36 20.14
CA SER A 166 14.99 -17.29 19.03
C SER A 166 14.45 -16.55 17.80
N LEU A 167 13.15 -16.29 17.74
CA LEU A 167 12.49 -15.49 16.70
C LEU A 167 11.44 -14.56 17.32
N PRO A 168 11.26 -13.35 16.78
CA PRO A 168 10.24 -12.40 17.26
C PRO A 168 8.83 -12.87 16.92
N GLU A 169 7.89 -12.78 17.88
CA GLU A 169 6.51 -13.25 17.72
C GLU A 169 5.60 -12.19 17.11
N GLY A 170 5.93 -10.91 17.29
CA GLY A 170 5.13 -9.78 16.83
C GLY A 170 5.86 -8.80 15.92
N ILE A 171 5.08 -8.00 15.18
CA ILE A 171 5.60 -6.94 14.28
C ILE A 171 6.54 -5.96 15.01
N ALA A 172 6.15 -5.52 16.21
CA ALA A 172 6.96 -4.58 16.98
C ALA A 172 8.28 -5.23 17.41
N GLU A 173 8.23 -6.48 17.87
CA GLU A 173 9.42 -7.24 18.24
C GLU A 173 10.35 -7.44 17.05
N THR A 174 9.82 -7.77 15.87
CA THR A 174 10.61 -7.93 14.63
C THR A 174 11.49 -6.72 14.34
N VAL A 175 10.97 -5.51 14.54
CA VAL A 175 11.71 -4.27 14.29
C VAL A 175 12.89 -4.11 15.26
N PHE A 176 12.72 -4.51 16.52
CA PHE A 176 13.72 -4.29 17.59
C PHE A 176 14.58 -5.52 17.90
N PHE A 177 14.28 -6.69 17.34
CA PHE A 177 14.96 -7.95 17.61
C PHE A 177 16.43 -7.93 17.14
N ASP A 178 16.67 -7.47 15.91
CA ASP A 178 17.99 -7.20 15.37
C ASP A 178 17.95 -5.91 14.54
N ILE A 179 18.35 -4.80 15.17
CA ILE A 179 18.31 -3.47 14.55
C ILE A 179 19.20 -3.39 13.31
N ASN A 180 20.35 -4.10 13.31
CA ASN A 180 21.26 -4.08 12.16
C ASN A 180 20.64 -4.80 10.98
N LEU A 181 20.03 -5.97 11.21
CA LEU A 181 19.27 -6.67 10.19
C LEU A 181 18.12 -5.79 9.67
N THR A 182 17.31 -5.21 10.55
CA THR A 182 16.16 -4.38 10.17
C THR A 182 16.58 -3.19 9.30
N ILE A 183 17.67 -2.49 9.64
CA ILE A 183 18.17 -1.37 8.83
C ILE A 183 18.66 -1.86 7.45
N ASN A 184 19.38 -2.98 7.40
CA ASN A 184 19.89 -3.54 6.16
C ASN A 184 18.76 -3.99 5.22
N GLU A 185 17.76 -4.69 5.77
CA GLU A 185 16.59 -5.12 5.00
C GLU A 185 15.73 -3.92 4.58
N PHE A 186 15.55 -2.91 5.43
CA PHE A 186 14.82 -1.69 5.07
C PHE A 186 15.31 -1.08 3.75
N PHE A 187 16.62 -0.91 3.57
CA PHE A 187 17.13 -0.33 2.31
C PHE A 187 16.99 -1.26 1.11
N LYS A 188 17.15 -2.57 1.29
CA LYS A 188 16.93 -3.57 0.23
C LYS A 188 15.47 -3.58 -0.22
N ASP A 189 14.55 -3.63 0.75
CA ASP A 189 13.11 -3.67 0.59
C ASP A 189 12.55 -2.35 0.02
N LEU A 190 13.12 -1.22 0.44
CA LEU A 190 12.79 0.08 -0.13
C LEU A 190 13.19 0.15 -1.61
N LEU A 191 14.43 -0.24 -1.92
CA LEU A 191 14.92 -0.26 -3.31
C LEU A 191 14.08 -1.19 -4.17
N GLU A 192 13.78 -2.39 -3.69
CA GLU A 192 12.94 -3.34 -4.39
C GLU A 192 11.52 -2.82 -4.61
N SER A 193 10.92 -2.18 -3.60
CA SER A 193 9.60 -1.56 -3.71
C SER A 193 9.58 -0.47 -4.77
N PHE A 194 10.63 0.36 -4.85
CA PHE A 194 10.78 1.34 -5.91
C PHE A 194 10.95 0.68 -7.29
N LEU A 195 11.80 -0.32 -7.43
CA LEU A 195 12.02 -1.03 -8.69
C LEU A 195 10.74 -1.71 -9.21
N LYS A 196 10.02 -2.42 -8.32
CA LYS A 196 8.73 -3.01 -8.67
C LYS A 196 7.68 -1.93 -8.99
N GLY A 197 7.66 -0.83 -8.23
CA GLY A 197 6.80 0.32 -8.50
C GLY A 197 7.11 1.00 -9.85
N PHE A 198 8.38 1.06 -10.27
CA PHE A 198 8.77 1.60 -11.58
C PHE A 198 8.18 0.77 -12.71
N ARG A 199 8.21 -0.56 -12.56
CA ARG A 199 7.62 -1.50 -13.51
C ARG A 199 6.11 -1.33 -13.57
N GLU A 200 5.43 -1.31 -12.44
CA GLU A 200 3.96 -1.26 -12.41
C GLU A 200 3.36 0.10 -12.79
N THR A 201 4.12 1.18 -12.58
CA THR A 201 3.69 2.54 -12.91
C THR A 201 4.32 3.09 -14.20
N SER A 202 5.03 2.26 -14.97
CA SER A 202 5.69 2.69 -16.23
C SER A 202 6.54 3.95 -16.08
N PHE A 203 7.44 3.97 -15.11
CA PHE A 203 8.30 5.12 -14.76
C PHE A 203 7.58 6.38 -14.25
N ILE A 204 6.28 6.34 -13.96
CA ILE A 204 5.60 7.50 -13.38
C ILE A 204 6.15 7.81 -11.98
N LEU A 205 6.36 6.79 -11.14
CA LEU A 205 6.88 6.97 -9.79
C LEU A 205 8.19 7.79 -9.71
N PRO A 206 9.27 7.48 -10.47
CA PRO A 206 10.50 8.26 -10.43
C PRO A 206 10.34 9.65 -11.03
N ILE A 207 9.48 9.83 -12.05
CA ILE A 207 9.20 11.16 -12.62
C ILE A 207 8.56 12.06 -11.55
N VAL A 208 7.57 11.54 -10.81
CA VAL A 208 6.93 12.29 -9.72
C VAL A 208 7.93 12.59 -8.60
N LEU A 209 8.81 11.66 -8.27
CA LEU A 209 9.85 11.87 -7.26
C LEU A 209 10.83 12.98 -7.67
N VAL A 210 11.34 12.96 -8.90
CA VAL A 210 12.21 14.02 -9.44
C VAL A 210 11.50 15.38 -9.43
N TYR A 211 10.21 15.41 -9.77
CA TYR A 211 9.41 16.62 -9.68
C TYR A 211 9.33 17.17 -8.25
N ILE A 212 9.07 16.31 -7.26
CA ILE A 212 9.05 16.71 -5.85
C ILE A 212 10.41 17.27 -5.43
N LEU A 213 11.50 16.56 -5.74
CA LEU A 213 12.85 17.01 -5.41
C LEU A 213 13.18 18.36 -6.04
N LYS A 214 12.75 18.59 -7.28
CA LYS A 214 12.87 19.89 -7.94
C LYS A 214 12.09 20.98 -7.20
N GLN A 215 10.85 20.70 -6.80
CA GLN A 215 10.04 21.65 -6.01
C GLN A 215 10.68 21.96 -4.65
N ILE A 216 11.27 20.98 -3.96
CA ILE A 216 12.00 21.18 -2.69
C ILE A 216 13.22 22.08 -2.90
N LYS A 217 13.97 21.85 -3.99
CA LYS A 217 15.16 22.65 -4.30
C LYS A 217 14.80 24.10 -4.67
N GLU A 218 13.72 24.30 -5.43
CA GLU A 218 13.30 25.62 -5.92
C GLU A 218 12.51 26.42 -4.88
N LYS A 219 11.66 25.77 -4.07
CA LYS A 219 10.81 26.41 -3.07
C LYS A 219 11.35 26.13 -1.66
N LYS A 220 11.69 27.19 -0.93
CA LYS A 220 12.08 27.10 0.49
C LYS A 220 10.97 26.54 1.41
N ILE A 221 9.70 26.67 1.00
CA ILE A 221 8.54 26.15 1.74
C ILE A 221 7.67 25.38 0.75
N LEU A 222 7.42 24.10 1.04
CA LEU A 222 6.53 23.27 0.25
C LEU A 222 5.06 23.67 0.48
N ASP A 223 4.33 23.83 -0.62
CA ASP A 223 2.89 24.03 -0.53
C ASP A 223 2.17 22.73 -0.11
N THR A 224 0.93 22.88 0.35
CA THR A 224 0.11 21.76 0.84
C THR A 224 -0.13 20.70 -0.25
N ASN A 225 -0.08 21.09 -1.52
CA ASN A 225 -0.31 20.18 -2.64
C ASN A 225 0.88 19.23 -2.80
N VAL A 226 2.11 19.77 -2.81
CA VAL A 226 3.32 18.95 -2.88
C VAL A 226 3.47 18.07 -1.65
N LEU A 227 3.14 18.57 -0.46
CA LEU A 227 3.15 17.76 0.77
C LEU A 227 2.17 16.59 0.71
N PHE A 228 1.00 16.76 0.08
CA PHE A 228 0.06 15.65 -0.11
C PHE A 228 0.66 14.56 -0.98
N ILE A 229 1.28 14.93 -2.11
CA ILE A 229 1.96 13.98 -2.98
C ILE A 229 3.12 13.29 -2.24
N CYS A 230 3.89 14.02 -1.42
CA CYS A 230 4.95 13.43 -0.58
C CYS A 230 4.38 12.40 0.42
N SER A 231 3.22 12.69 1.02
CA SER A 231 2.59 11.79 2.00
C SER A 231 2.20 10.42 1.41
N LEU A 232 2.04 10.31 0.09
CA LEU A 232 1.74 9.04 -0.59
C LEU A 232 2.96 8.09 -0.66
N PHE A 233 4.18 8.59 -0.43
CA PHE A 233 5.39 7.77 -0.33
C PHE A 233 5.59 7.20 1.10
N VAL A 234 4.92 7.75 2.11
CA VAL A 234 5.06 7.31 3.51
C VAL A 234 4.67 5.84 3.71
N PRO A 235 3.58 5.31 3.12
CA PRO A 235 3.25 3.89 3.23
C PRO A 235 4.34 2.97 2.66
N ILE A 236 5.05 3.42 1.62
CA ILE A 236 6.17 2.69 1.02
C ILE A 236 7.30 2.58 2.05
N LEU A 237 7.65 3.69 2.72
CA LEU A 237 8.68 3.71 3.75
C LEU A 237 8.33 2.83 4.95
N ILE A 238 7.06 2.87 5.40
CA ILE A 238 6.60 2.09 6.54
C ILE A 238 6.58 0.59 6.23
N ILE A 239 6.08 0.20 5.05
CA ILE A 239 6.10 -1.21 4.63
C ILE A 239 7.52 -1.72 4.47
N ALA A 240 8.40 -0.93 3.85
CA ALA A 240 9.83 -1.27 3.74
C ALA A 240 10.50 -1.45 5.10
N PHE A 241 10.05 -0.73 6.13
CA PHE A 241 10.63 -0.79 7.45
C PHE A 241 10.12 -1.96 8.29
N ILE A 242 8.84 -2.30 8.15
CA ILE A 242 8.17 -3.31 8.99
C ILE A 242 8.28 -4.72 8.39
N ILE A 243 8.19 -4.84 7.07
CA ILE A 243 8.10 -6.13 6.40
C ILE A 243 9.47 -6.47 5.83
N ILE A 244 10.25 -7.20 6.61
CA ILE A 244 11.62 -7.59 6.31
C ILE A 244 11.78 -8.67 5.24
N ASN A 245 10.67 -9.18 4.67
CA ASN A 245 10.72 -10.17 3.59
C ASN A 245 9.55 -9.98 2.60
N SER A 246 9.90 -9.85 1.32
CA SER A 246 8.99 -9.98 0.17
C SER A 246 7.80 -9.03 0.15
N ILE A 247 8.09 -7.73 0.02
CA ILE A 247 7.04 -6.73 -0.17
C ILE A 247 6.27 -6.97 -1.46
N GLU A 248 4.96 -7.13 -1.28
CA GLU A 248 4.03 -7.22 -2.38
C GLU A 248 3.57 -5.81 -2.79
N THR A 249 3.75 -5.48 -4.06
CA THR A 249 3.37 -4.19 -4.62
C THR A 249 1.89 -3.87 -4.51
N ARG A 250 1.02 -4.89 -4.45
CA ARG A 250 -0.42 -4.71 -4.22
C ARG A 250 -0.68 -3.87 -2.97
N TRP A 251 0.19 -3.95 -1.95
CA TRP A 251 0.06 -3.17 -0.72
C TRP A 251 0.24 -1.67 -0.90
N LEU A 252 0.80 -1.24 -2.03
CA LEU A 252 1.09 0.15 -2.37
C LEU A 252 0.17 0.69 -3.48
N THR A 253 -0.84 -0.10 -3.89
CA THR A 253 -1.72 0.21 -5.02
C THR A 253 -2.35 1.60 -4.91
N SER A 254 -2.93 1.94 -3.76
CA SER A 254 -3.62 3.22 -3.60
C SER A 254 -2.68 4.41 -3.76
N SER A 255 -1.46 4.33 -3.20
CA SER A 255 -0.42 5.34 -3.44
C SER A 255 -0.04 5.42 -4.92
N PHE A 256 0.22 4.29 -5.57
CA PHE A 256 0.62 4.26 -6.99
C PHE A 256 -0.44 4.84 -7.92
N VAL A 257 -1.71 4.49 -7.73
CA VAL A 257 -2.79 5.01 -8.56
C VAL A 257 -2.91 6.53 -8.44
N ILE A 258 -2.79 7.09 -7.23
CA ILE A 258 -2.92 8.53 -7.01
C ILE A 258 -1.70 9.30 -7.50
N LEU A 259 -0.50 8.74 -7.37
CA LEU A 259 0.71 9.31 -7.99
C LEU A 259 0.59 9.33 -9.51
N SER A 260 0.00 8.28 -10.10
CA SER A 260 -0.34 8.25 -11.52
C SER A 260 -1.40 9.28 -11.91
N LEU A 261 -2.45 9.45 -11.11
CA LEU A 261 -3.44 10.50 -11.33
C LEU A 261 -2.79 11.89 -11.35
N PHE A 262 -1.93 12.17 -10.37
CA PHE A 262 -1.17 13.42 -10.31
C PHE A 262 -0.30 13.62 -11.56
N TYR A 263 0.42 12.60 -12.03
CA TYR A 263 1.19 12.65 -13.26
C TYR A 263 0.32 13.01 -14.47
N PHE A 264 -0.79 12.30 -14.66
CA PHE A 264 -1.66 12.49 -15.83
C PHE A 264 -2.50 13.76 -15.78
N ASP A 265 -2.66 14.40 -14.63
CA ASP A 265 -3.43 15.64 -14.52
C ASP A 265 -2.52 16.88 -14.54
N SER A 266 -1.32 16.79 -13.96
CA SER A 266 -0.41 17.93 -13.83
C SER A 266 0.08 18.47 -15.19
N ASN A 267 -0.25 19.73 -15.49
CA ASN A 267 0.19 20.41 -16.72
C ASN A 267 1.72 20.54 -16.81
N ILE A 268 2.40 20.59 -15.66
CA ILE A 268 3.86 20.73 -15.59
C ILE A 268 4.57 19.48 -16.11
N LEU A 269 4.02 18.28 -15.83
CA LEU A 269 4.58 17.02 -16.34
C LEU A 269 4.11 16.73 -17.77
N LYS A 270 3.00 17.33 -18.21
CA LYS A 270 2.49 17.19 -19.59
C LYS A 270 3.28 17.93 -20.66
N ASN A 271 4.01 18.98 -20.31
CA ASN A 271 4.66 19.83 -21.32
C ASN A 271 5.79 19.11 -22.09
N SER A 272 6.29 17.97 -21.60
CA SER A 272 7.24 17.14 -22.35
C SER A 272 6.51 16.02 -23.10
N LYS A 273 6.20 16.26 -24.39
CA LYS A 273 5.63 15.24 -25.29
C LYS A 273 6.47 13.97 -25.30
N TRP A 274 7.80 14.10 -25.25
CA TRP A 274 8.73 12.97 -25.23
C TRP A 274 8.58 12.08 -23.99
N LEU A 275 8.45 12.68 -22.79
CA LEU A 275 8.19 11.91 -21.57
C LEU A 275 6.86 11.16 -21.63
N GLN A 276 5.81 11.79 -22.17
CA GLN A 276 4.54 11.12 -22.38
C GLN A 276 4.66 9.92 -23.33
N THR A 277 5.35 10.09 -24.46
CA THR A 277 5.59 9.00 -25.42
C THR A 277 6.34 7.84 -24.78
N ILE A 278 7.35 8.11 -23.94
CA ILE A 278 8.08 7.06 -23.22
C ILE A 278 7.16 6.32 -22.24
N VAL A 279 6.42 7.04 -21.39
CA VAL A 279 5.53 6.41 -20.41
C VAL A 279 4.47 5.56 -21.09
N ILE A 280 3.88 6.05 -22.20
CA ILE A 280 2.94 5.28 -23.01
C ILE A 280 3.62 4.06 -23.62
N GLY A 281 4.77 4.24 -24.27
CA GLY A 281 5.47 3.17 -24.96
C GLY A 281 5.85 2.04 -24.01
N VAL A 282 6.38 2.38 -22.83
CA VAL A 282 6.70 1.42 -21.77
C VAL A 282 5.44 0.74 -21.24
N PHE A 283 4.36 1.49 -21.00
CA PHE A 283 3.09 0.93 -20.53
C PHE A 283 2.47 -0.02 -21.56
N SER A 284 2.41 0.37 -22.83
CA SER A 284 1.90 -0.46 -23.92
C SER A 284 2.74 -1.74 -24.08
N LEU A 285 4.06 -1.64 -23.93
CA LEU A 285 4.96 -2.79 -23.95
C LEU A 285 4.69 -3.73 -22.76
N PHE A 286 4.46 -3.22 -21.55
CA PHE A 286 4.07 -4.05 -20.41
C PHE A 286 2.70 -4.71 -20.60
N CYS A 287 1.69 -3.98 -21.10
CA CYS A 287 0.40 -4.57 -21.44
C CYS A 287 0.53 -5.67 -22.50
N TYR A 288 1.37 -5.46 -23.52
CA TYR A 288 1.65 -6.46 -24.54
C TYR A 288 2.30 -7.72 -23.95
N PHE A 289 3.35 -7.56 -23.13
CA PHE A 289 4.01 -8.70 -22.47
C PHE A 289 3.05 -9.46 -21.55
N PHE A 290 2.17 -8.75 -20.85
CA PHE A 290 1.15 -9.35 -20.01
C PHE A 290 0.16 -10.19 -20.83
N LEU A 291 -0.39 -9.62 -21.92
CA LEU A 291 -1.28 -10.36 -22.83
C LEU A 291 -0.58 -11.55 -23.49
N TYR A 292 0.67 -11.38 -23.94
CA TYR A 292 1.47 -12.45 -24.50
C TYR A 292 1.65 -13.60 -23.50
N ARG A 293 1.94 -13.29 -22.24
CA ARG A 293 2.09 -14.31 -21.19
C ARG A 293 0.80 -15.08 -20.92
N ILE A 294 -0.36 -14.41 -20.96
CA ILE A 294 -1.67 -15.08 -20.83
C ILE A 294 -1.89 -16.05 -22.00
N ILE A 295 -1.57 -15.64 -23.22
CA ILE A 295 -1.81 -16.44 -24.43
C ILE A 295 -0.82 -17.60 -24.51
N ALA A 296 0.46 -17.38 -24.22
CA ALA A 296 1.53 -18.36 -24.37
C ALA A 296 1.55 -19.46 -23.27
N TRP A 297 0.74 -19.31 -22.22
CA TRP A 297 0.60 -20.29 -21.13
C TRP A 297 -0.72 -21.08 -21.19
N ASN A 298 -1.53 -20.85 -22.22
CA ASN A 298 -2.64 -21.73 -22.63
C ASN A 298 -2.19 -22.60 -23.81
#